data_AF-A0A1V5VNE3-F1
#
_entry.id   AF-A0A1V5VNE3-F1
#
_cell.length_a   1.000
_cell.length_b   1.000
_cell.length_c   1.000
_cell.angle_alpha   90.00
_cell.angle_beta   90.00
_cell.angle_gamma   90.00
#
_symmetry.space_group_name_H-M   'P 1'
#
loop_
_entity.id
_entity.type
_entity.pdbx_description
1 polymer ?
#
loop_
_entity_poly.entity_id
_entity_poly.type
_entity_poly.pdbx_seq_one_letter_code
_entity_poly.pdbx_strand_id
1 'polypeptide(L)' 'MIIINGMELKANELTNGTILDPNNGKVYYCSISYDAASKNLKVRGSLDKKGWIGRSQTWIKEK' A
#
# COMPACT_ATOMS: atom_id res chain seq x y z
N MET A 1 3.53 13.49 10.00
CA MET A 1 2.77 12.24 10.20
C MET A 1 3.28 11.20 9.23
N ILE A 2 3.60 9.99 9.69
CA ILE A 2 4.07 8.90 8.82
C ILE A 2 2.87 8.02 8.46
N ILE A 3 2.47 8.02 7.18
CA ILE A 3 1.33 7.22 6.69
C ILE A 3 1.77 5.84 6.24
N ILE A 4 2.93 5.74 5.59
CA ILE A 4 3.51 4.48 5.11
C ILE A 4 4.89 4.32 5.73
N ASN A 5 5.20 3.12 6.22
CA ASN A 5 6.49 2.84 6.86
C ASN A 5 6.99 1.43 6.54
N GLY A 6 8.31 1.24 6.58
CA GLY A 6 8.95 -0.07 6.53
C GLY A 6 8.77 -0.85 5.22
N MET A 7 8.54 -0.16 4.09
CA MET A 7 8.38 -0.83 2.80
C MET A 7 9.72 -1.39 2.30
N GLU A 8 9.68 -2.59 1.73
CA GLU A 8 10.81 -3.24 1.07
C GLU A 8 10.49 -3.43 -0.42
N LEU A 9 11.41 -3.06 -1.32
CA LEU A 9 11.27 -3.37 -2.74
C LEU A 9 11.65 -4.84 -2.99
N LYS A 10 10.73 -5.62 -3.53
CA LYS A 10 10.95 -6.99 -3.99
C LYS A 10 10.43 -7.16 -5.41
N ALA A 11 11.33 -7.49 -6.33
CA ALA A 11 11.06 -7.44 -7.76
C ALA A 11 10.48 -6.07 -8.14
N ASN A 12 9.21 -6.01 -8.54
CA ASN A 12 8.54 -4.79 -9.00
C ASN A 12 7.44 -4.30 -8.04
N GLU A 13 7.46 -4.76 -6.78
CA GLU A 13 6.47 -4.38 -5.77
C GLU A 13 7.14 -3.93 -4.47
N LEU A 14 6.56 -2.91 -3.83
CA LEU A 14 6.88 -2.57 -2.44
C LEU A 14 6.01 -3.43 -1.52
N THR A 15 6.62 -4.11 -0.57
CA THR A 15 5.96 -5.07 0.32
C THR A 15 6.47 -4.94 1.75
N ASN A 16 5.97 -5.79 2.66
CA ASN A 16 6.37 -5.91 4.07
C ASN A 16 6.17 -4.68 4.97
N GLY A 17 5.77 -3.53 4.43
CA GLY A 17 5.53 -2.34 5.22
C GLY A 17 4.13 -2.27 5.80
N THR A 18 3.82 -1.10 6.34
CA THR A 18 2.55 -0.83 7.02
C THR A 18 1.94 0.49 6.56
N ILE A 19 0.62 0.60 6.64
CA ILE A 19 -0.13 1.83 6.36
C ILE A 19 -1.05 2.21 7.52
N LEU A 20 -1.05 3.49 7.89
CA LEU A 20 -1.97 4.09 8.85
C LEU A 20 -3.29 4.46 8.16
N ASP A 21 -4.42 4.03 8.71
CA ASP A 21 -5.74 4.52 8.32
C ASP A 21 -6.06 5.81 9.09
N PRO A 22 -6.11 6.98 8.42
CA PRO A 22 -6.33 8.25 9.10
C PRO A 22 -7.75 8.38 9.70
N ASN A 23 -8.71 7.56 9.27
CA ASN A 23 -10.09 7.66 9.76
C ASN A 23 -10.26 7.06 11.16
N ASN A 24 -9.38 6.13 11.55
CA ASN A 24 -9.51 5.40 12.82
C ASN A 24 -8.19 5.19 13.57
N GLY A 25 -7.05 5.60 13.01
CA GLY A 25 -5.73 5.49 13.62
C GLY A 25 -5.14 4.08 13.64
N LYS A 26 -5.78 3.08 13.03
CA LYS A 26 -5.28 1.70 12.98
C LYS A 26 -4.20 1.54 11.92
N VAL A 27 -3.26 0.63 12.18
CA VAL A 27 -2.17 0.30 11.27
C VAL A 27 -2.40 -1.09 10.67
N TYR A 28 -2.21 -1.20 9.36
CA TYR A 28 -2.42 -2.41 8.56
C TYR A 28 -1.14 -2.80 7.81
N TYR A 29 -1.02 -4.07 7.41
CA TYR A 29 0.01 -4.48 6.45
C TYR A 29 -0.19 -3.77 5.12
N CYS A 30 0.90 -3.44 4.42
CA CYS A 30 0.84 -2.69 3.17
C CYS A 30 1.68 -3.33 2.06
N SER A 31 1.09 -3.37 0.86
CA SER A 31 1.83 -3.55 -0.38
C SER A 31 1.43 -2.49 -1.40
N ILE A 32 2.37 -2.13 -2.28
CA ILE A 32 2.16 -1.16 -3.35
C ILE A 32 2.75 -1.72 -4.64
N SER A 33 1.94 -1.73 -5.70
CA SER A 33 2.39 -2.07 -7.05
C SER A 33 2.15 -0.92 -8.02
N TYR A 34 3.01 -0.82 -9.02
CA TYR A 34 2.89 0.16 -10.08
C TYR A 34 2.13 -0.42 -11.27
N ASP A 35 1.07 0.26 -11.68
CA ASP A 35 0.34 -0.07 -12.91
C ASP A 35 0.95 0.72 -14.07
N ALA A 36 1.66 0.03 -14.95
CA ALA A 36 2.32 0.64 -16.10
C ALA A 36 1.34 1.23 -17.14
N ALA A 37 0.11 0.71 -17.24
CA ALA A 37 -0.88 1.18 -18.20
C ALA A 37 -1.48 2.51 -17.76
N SER A 38 -1.91 2.61 -16.50
CA SER A 38 -2.49 3.85 -15.95
C SER A 38 -1.44 4.82 -15.40
N LYS A 39 -0.20 4.37 -15.21
CA LYS A 39 0.90 5.09 -14.53
C LYS A 39 0.57 5.48 -13.08
N ASN A 40 -0.35 4.77 -12.46
CA ASN A 40 -0.79 4.97 -11.08
C ASN A 40 -0.25 3.89 -10.15
N LEU A 41 -0.36 4.12 -8.85
CA LEU A 41 -0.04 3.12 -7.84
C LEU A 41 -1.31 2.43 -7.35
N LYS A 42 -1.27 1.10 -7.23
CA LYS A 42 -2.26 0.34 -6.48
C LYS A 42 -1.71 0.11 -5.07
N VAL A 43 -2.33 0.76 -4.10
CA VAL A 43 -1.96 0.66 -2.67
C VAL A 43 -2.94 -0.27 -1.99
N ARG A 44 -2.44 -1.32 -1.33
CA ARG A 44 -3.26 -2.30 -0.61
C ARG A 44 -2.93 -2.25 0.87
N GLY A 45 -3.98 -2.12 1.69
CA GLY A 45 -3.92 -2.31 3.14
C GLY A 45 -4.64 -3.60 3.54
N SER A 46 -4.03 -4.44 4.37
CA SER A 46 -4.58 -5.73 4.78
C SER A 46 -4.43 -6.04 6.28
N LEU A 47 -5.32 -6.88 6.78
CA LEU A 47 -5.29 -7.41 8.15
C LEU A 47 -4.25 -8.52 8.32
N ASP A 48 -3.87 -9.18 7.23
CA ASP A 48 -2.93 -10.31 7.22
C ASP A 48 -1.71 -10.02 6.35
N LYS A 49 -0.59 -10.70 6.65
CA LYS A 49 0.69 -10.58 5.93
C LYS A 49 0.63 -11.07 4.48
N LYS A 50 -0.31 -11.95 4.13
CA LYS A 50 -0.46 -12.46 2.75
C LYS A 50 -1.21 -11.47 1.87
N GLY A 51 -1.86 -10.46 2.46
CA GLY A 51 -2.62 -9.46 1.74
C GLY A 51 -3.97 -9.98 1.25
N TRP A 52 -4.54 -11.05 1.82
CA TRP A 52 -5.81 -11.59 1.32
C TRP A 52 -7.02 -10.81 1.80
N ILE A 53 -7.03 -10.41 3.07
CA ILE A 53 -8.15 -9.72 3.71
C ILE A 53 -7.80 -8.24 3.84
N GLY A 54 -8.30 -7.44 2.92
CA GLY A 54 -7.91 -6.04 2.84
C GLY A 54 -8.60 -5.26 1.73
N ARG A 55 -8.31 -3.96 1.70
CA ARG A 55 -8.81 -3.01 0.71
C ARG A 55 -7.68 -2.51 -0.16
N SER A 56 -8.00 -2.17 -1.40
CA SER A 56 -7.08 -1.53 -2.32
C SER A 56 -7.61 -0.15 -2.70
N GLN A 57 -6.69 0.79 -2.88
CA GLN A 57 -6.94 2.12 -3.40
C GLN A 57 -6.00 2.36 -4.58
N THR A 58 -6.43 3.18 -5.52
CA THR A 58 -5.58 3.69 -6.59
C THR A 58 -5.10 5.07 -6.20
N TRP A 59 -3.79 5.25 -6.09
CA TRP A 59 -3.17 6.56 -5.90
C TRP A 59 -2.77 7.10 -7.26
N ILE A 60 -3.39 8.22 -7.62
CA ILE A 60 -3.20 8.87 -8.90
C ILE A 60 -1.90 9.67 -8.85
N LYS A 61 -1.08 9.54 -9.89
CA LYS A 61 0.13 10.33 -10.01
C LYS A 61 -0.23 11.80 -10.21
N GLU A 62 0.26 12.68 -9.33
CA GLU A 62 0.13 14.13 -9.50
C GLU A 62 0.93 14.58 -10.74
N LYS A 63 0.40 15.58 -11.46
CA LYS A 63 0.98 16.06 -12.72
C LYS A 63 2.22 16.91 -12.51
#